data_AF-A0A0L6JVG2-F1
#
_entry.id   AF-A0A0L6JVG2-F1
#
_cell.length_a   1.000
_cell.length_b   1.000
_cell.length_c   1.000
_cell.angle_alpha   90.00
_cell.angle_beta   90.00
_cell.angle_gamma   90.00
#
_symmetry.space_group_name_H-M   'P 1'
#
loop_
_entity.id
_entity.type
_entity.pdbx_description
1 polymer ?
#
loop_
_entity_poly.entity_id
_entity_poly.type
_entity_poly.pdbx_seq_one_letter_code
_entity_poly.pdbx_strand_id
1 'polypeptide(L)' 'MIMNIFFGVIMAAAFLLVTFFGLGPVMFADGSMSERMTTLAVVVLTYAALVTISVVFVRKRMAKTGH' A
#
# COMPACT_ATOMS: atom_id res chain seq x y z
N MET A 1 12.55 -18.49 4.68
CA MET A 1 13.32 -17.23 4.79
C MET A 1 13.23 -16.40 3.51
N ILE A 2 13.69 -16.92 2.35
CA ILE A 2 13.64 -16.20 1.04
C ILE A 2 12.24 -15.71 0.65
N MET A 3 11.20 -16.55 0.80
CA MET A 3 9.80 -16.18 0.49
C MET A 3 9.27 -15.00 1.35
N ASN A 4 9.79 -14.82 2.57
CA ASN A 4 9.42 -13.68 3.43
C ASN A 4 10.08 -12.39 2.94
N ILE A 5 11.36 -12.48 2.57
CA ILE A 5 12.13 -11.34 2.06
C ILE A 5 11.52 -10.87 0.74
N PHE A 6 11.24 -11.80 -0.18
CA PHE A 6 10.62 -11.48 -1.47
C PHE A 6 9.27 -10.77 -1.32
N PHE A 7 8.39 -11.28 -0.45
CA PHE A 7 7.12 -10.62 -0.14
C PHE A 7 7.34 -9.22 0.47
N GLY A 8 8.28 -9.09 1.41
CA GLY A 8 8.62 -7.81 2.02
C GLY A 8 9.13 -6.78 1.00
N VAL A 9 9.99 -7.19 0.08
CA VAL A 9 10.49 -6.34 -1.01
C VAL A 9 9.36 -5.91 -1.93
N ILE A 10 8.47 -6.82 -2.33
CA ILE A 10 7.30 -6.47 -3.16
C ILE A 10 6.39 -5.47 -2.44
N MET A 11 6.09 -5.70 -1.17
CA MET A 11 5.25 -4.79 -0.39
C MET A 11 5.92 -3.42 -0.25
N ALA A 12 7.21 -3.36 0.08
CA ALA A 12 7.95 -2.11 0.16
C ALA A 12 7.94 -1.35 -1.18
N ALA A 13 8.18 -2.04 -2.30
CA ALA A 13 8.10 -1.44 -3.62
C ALA A 13 6.68 -0.93 -3.92
N ALA A 14 5.64 -1.70 -3.60
CA ALA A 14 4.25 -1.28 -3.78
C ALA A 14 3.91 -0.01 -2.97
N PHE A 15 4.32 0.06 -1.70
CA PHE A 15 4.14 1.26 -0.87
C PHE A 15 4.86 2.47 -1.45
N LEU A 16 6.11 2.29 -1.89
CA LEU A 16 6.88 3.37 -2.53
C LEU A 16 6.22 3.85 -3.81
N LEU A 17 5.74 2.93 -4.65
CA LEU A 17 5.03 3.27 -5.88
C LEU A 17 3.76 4.07 -5.57
N VAL A 18 2.93 3.64 -4.62
CA VAL A 18 1.72 4.39 -4.24
C VAL A 18 2.07 5.74 -3.61
N THR A 19 3.21 5.84 -2.91
CA THR A 19 3.69 7.12 -2.36
C THR A 19 4.05 8.10 -3.47
N PHE A 20 4.95 7.73 -4.37
CA PHE A 20 5.44 8.66 -5.39
C PHE A 20 4.42 8.88 -6.52
N PHE A 21 3.76 7.81 -6.98
CA PHE A 21 2.82 7.88 -8.11
C PHE A 21 1.36 8.14 -7.70
N GLY A 22 0.98 7.82 -6.46
CA GLY A 22 -0.37 8.09 -5.95
C GLY A 22 -0.49 9.49 -5.35
N LEU A 23 0.42 9.89 -4.45
CA LEU A 23 0.38 11.24 -3.86
C LEU A 23 0.87 12.33 -4.83
N GLY A 24 1.73 11.98 -5.80
CA GLY A 24 2.21 12.92 -6.81
C GLY A 24 1.06 13.65 -7.55
N PRO A 25 0.12 12.93 -8.18
CA PRO A 25 -1.06 13.52 -8.80
C PRO A 25 -1.92 14.32 -7.81
N VAL A 26 -2.08 13.87 -6.57
CA VAL A 26 -2.87 14.63 -5.57
C VAL A 26 -2.22 15.98 -5.27
N MET A 27 -0.90 16.04 -5.22
CA MET A 27 -0.13 17.25 -4.89
C MET A 27 0.03 18.19 -6.08
N PHE A 28 0.22 17.64 -7.28
CA PHE A 28 0.68 18.38 -8.46
C PHE A 28 -0.30 18.37 -9.65
N ALA A 29 -1.44 17.67 -9.57
CA ALA A 29 -2.43 17.76 -10.65
C ALA A 29 -3.03 19.16 -10.68
N ASP A 30 -3.07 19.74 -11.88
CA ASP A 30 -3.70 21.02 -12.20
C ASP A 30 -5.24 20.91 -12.32
N GLY A 31 -5.78 19.77 -11.88
CA GLY A 31 -7.22 19.51 -11.83
C GLY A 31 -7.92 20.30 -10.72
N SER A 32 -9.24 20.36 -10.81
CA SER A 32 -10.09 20.96 -9.79
C SER A 32 -9.90 20.30 -8.42
N MET A 33 -10.22 21.03 -7.35
CA MET A 33 -10.14 20.49 -5.98
C MET A 33 -10.93 19.18 -5.83
N SER A 34 -12.04 19.03 -6.54
CA SER A 34 -12.87 17.82 -6.52
C SER A 34 -12.14 16.60 -7.12
N GLU A 35 -11.43 16.77 -8.23
CA GLU A 35 -10.66 15.70 -8.86
C GLU A 35 -9.50 15.25 -7.96
N ARG A 36 -8.79 16.21 -7.35
CA ARG A 36 -7.70 15.93 -6.40
C ARG A 36 -8.19 15.16 -5.16
N MET A 37 -9.34 15.53 -4.62
CA MET A 37 -9.95 14.81 -3.49
C MET A 37 -10.39 13.40 -3.87
N THR A 38 -10.87 13.19 -5.10
CA THR A 38 -11.21 11.87 -5.61
C THR A 38 -9.96 11.00 -5.76
N THR A 39 -8.89 11.55 -6.34
CA THR A 39 -7.59 10.83 -6.42
C THR A 39 -7.05 10.51 -5.03
N LEU A 40 -7.13 11.44 -4.08
CA LEU A 40 -6.72 11.22 -2.70
C LEU A 40 -7.49 10.06 -2.06
N ALA A 41 -8.82 10.02 -2.25
CA ALA A 41 -9.64 8.93 -1.73
C ALA A 41 -9.20 7.57 -2.28
N VAL A 42 -8.91 7.47 -3.58
CA VAL A 42 -8.40 6.23 -4.21
C VAL A 42 -7.03 5.82 -3.63
N VAL A 43 -6.13 6.78 -3.43
CA VAL A 43 -4.80 6.53 -2.85
C VAL A 43 -4.91 6.02 -1.41
N VAL A 44 -5.76 6.65 -0.60
CA VAL A 44 -6.01 6.23 0.78
C VAL A 44 -6.60 4.81 0.83
N LEU A 45 -7.56 4.49 -0.03
CA LEU A 45 -8.12 3.13 -0.11
C LEU A 45 -7.08 2.09 -0.52
N THR A 46 -6.17 2.47 -1.43
CA THR A 46 -5.06 1.60 -1.86
C THR A 46 -4.09 1.33 -0.71
N TYR A 47 -3.74 2.35 0.09
CA TYR A 47 -2.94 2.15 1.30
C TYR A 47 -3.64 1.26 2.32
N ALA A 48 -4.94 1.47 2.56
CA ALA A 48 -5.71 0.62 3.46
C ALA A 48 -5.68 -0.85 3.03
N ALA A 49 -5.80 -1.11 1.72
CA ALA A 49 -5.69 -2.45 1.16
C ALA A 49 -4.29 -3.05 1.37
N LEU A 50 -3.22 -2.31 1.04
CA LEU A 50 -1.83 -2.78 1.22
C LEU A 50 -1.50 -3.09 2.69
N VAL A 51 -1.93 -2.22 3.60
CA VAL A 51 -1.77 -2.44 5.05
C VAL A 51 -2.53 -3.69 5.48
N THR A 52 -3.79 -3.83 5.07
CA THR A 52 -4.61 -4.99 5.44
C THR A 52 -3.99 -6.29 4.95
N ILE A 53 -3.54 -6.34 3.69
CA ILE A 53 -2.86 -7.51 3.12
C ILE A 53 -1.60 -7.84 3.91
N SER A 54 -0.77 -6.84 4.20
CA SER A 54 0.48 -7.01 4.94
C SER A 54 0.24 -7.54 6.35
N VAL A 55 -0.71 -6.95 7.08
CA VAL A 55 -1.07 -7.34 8.46
C VAL A 55 -1.66 -8.75 8.49
N VAL A 56 -2.63 -9.06 7.62
CA VAL A 56 -3.25 -10.38 7.56
C VAL A 56 -2.21 -11.45 7.22
N PHE A 57 -1.30 -11.18 6.30
CA PHE A 57 -0.25 -12.12 5.92
C PHE A 57 0.74 -12.40 7.06
N VAL A 58 1.17 -11.37 7.79
CA VAL A 58 2.04 -11.53 8.97
C VAL A 58 1.32 -12.30 10.08
N ARG A 59 0.06 -11.95 10.37
CA ARG A 59 -0.75 -12.64 11.40
C ARG A 59 -0.96 -14.11 11.08
N LYS A 60 -1.30 -14.45 9.83
CA LYS A 60 -1.45 -15.84 9.38
C LYS A 60 -0.16 -16.66 9.53
N ARG A 61 1.00 -16.03 9.36
CA ARG A 61 2.28 -16.71 9.60
C ARG A 61 2.56 -16.94 11.08
N MET A 62 2.31 -15.95 11.93
CA MET A 62 2.55 -16.10 13.37
C MET A 62 1.66 -17.19 13.99
N ALA A 63 0.41 -17.34 13.53
CA ALA A 63 -0.47 -18.43 13.93
C ALA A 63 0.01 -19.82 13.49
N LYS A 64 0.79 -19.92 12.40
CA LYS A 64 1.27 -21.19 11.84
C LYS A 64 2.56 -21.72 12.49
N THR A 65 3.29 -20.87 13.22
CA THR A 65 4.59 -21.22 13.84
C THR A 65 4.43 -21.66 15.31
N GLY A 66 3.23 -21.57 15.88
CA GLY A 66 2.92 -21.97 17.26
C GLY A 66 2.42 -23.41 17.44
N HIS A 67 2.60 -24.29 16.44
CA HIS A 67 2.27 -25.71 16.50
C HIS A 67 3.53 -26.56 16.37
#